data_AF-U3TRU1-F1
#
_entry.id   AF-U3TRU1-F1
#
_cell.length_a   1.000
_cell.length_b   1.000
_cell.length_c   1.000
_cell.angle_alpha   90.00
_cell.angle_beta   90.00
_cell.angle_gamma   90.00
#
_symmetry.space_group_name_H-M   'P 1'
#
loop_
_entity.id
_entity.type
_entity.pdbx_description
1 polymer ?
#
loop_
_entity_poly.entity_id
_entity_poly.type
_entity_poly.pdbx_seq_one_letter_code
_entity_poly.pdbx_strand_id
1 'polypeptide(L)' 'MDDKRRALLAGLGVATMLYPMVEKDIAEGRLRVVSAEYTREVDIIIAWRRDSMGEAKAWCLREIPKLLAKRG' A
#
# COMPACT_ATOMS: atom_id res chain seq x y z
N MET A 1 0.05 -12.12 -0.92
CA MET A 1 0.73 -10.93 -0.35
C MET A 1 0.83 -11.02 1.18
N ASP A 2 -0.15 -11.60 1.85
CA ASP A 2 -0.07 -11.96 3.28
C ASP A 2 1.08 -12.91 3.63
N ASP A 3 1.50 -13.78 2.71
CA ASP A 3 2.53 -14.78 2.99
C ASP A 3 3.89 -14.14 3.33
N LYS A 4 4.23 -13.00 2.70
CA LYS A 4 5.44 -12.25 3.03
C LYS A 4 5.36 -11.65 4.44
N ARG A 5 4.21 -11.05 4.79
CA ARG A 5 3.98 -10.52 6.14
C ARG A 5 4.04 -11.62 7.19
N ARG A 6 3.40 -12.77 6.94
CA ARG A 6 3.45 -13.94 7.84
C ARG A 6 4.86 -14.47 8.01
N ALA A 7 5.64 -14.56 6.93
CA ALA A 7 7.02 -15.00 6.99
C ALA A 7 7.89 -14.04 7.83
N LEU A 8 7.69 -12.73 7.69
CA LEU A 8 8.38 -11.72 8.52
C LEU A 8 8.02 -11.85 10.00
N LEU A 9 6.72 -12.00 10.30
CA LEU A 9 6.26 -12.20 11.68
C LEU A 9 6.72 -13.52 12.29
N ALA A 10 6.97 -14.55 11.47
CA ALA A 10 7.57 -15.81 11.88
C ALA A 10 9.11 -15.74 12.02
N GLY A 11 9.72 -14.58 11.76
CA GLY A 11 11.17 -14.40 11.88
C GLY A 11 11.99 -15.02 10.74
N LEU A 12 11.37 -15.32 9.59
CA LEU A 12 12.03 -15.99 8.46
C LEU A 12 12.97 -15.07 7.63
N GLY A 13 13.31 -13.89 8.15
CA GLY A 13 14.32 -13.00 7.55
C GLY A 13 13.86 -11.55 7.37
N VAL A 14 14.43 -10.88 6.37
CA VAL A 14 14.20 -9.47 6.02
C VAL A 14 13.54 -9.38 4.65
N ALA A 15 12.58 -8.47 4.48
CA ALA A 15 11.96 -8.23 3.17
C ALA A 15 11.55 -6.76 3.01
N THR A 16 11.47 -6.32 1.75
CA THR A 16 10.91 -5.02 1.38
C THR A 16 9.38 -5.12 1.28
N MET A 17 8.69 -4.30 2.05
CA MET A 17 7.22 -4.25 2.13
C MET A 17 6.73 -2.82 1.91
N LEU A 18 5.51 -2.70 1.37
CA LEU A 18 4.81 -1.42 1.35
C LEU A 18 4.48 -1.02 2.79
N TYR A 19 4.86 0.20 3.16
CA TYR A 19 4.69 0.70 4.52
C TYR A 19 3.27 0.52 5.08
N PRO A 20 2.18 0.87 4.35
CA PRO A 20 0.81 0.72 4.86
C PRO A 20 0.39 -0.72 5.19
N MET A 21 1.11 -1.73 4.68
CA MET A 21 0.79 -3.14 4.94
C MET A 21 1.39 -3.66 6.24
N VAL A 22 2.45 -3.03 6.73
CA VAL A 22 3.23 -3.44 7.91
C VAL A 22 3.27 -2.37 9.01
N GLU A 23 2.71 -1.18 8.74
CA GLU A 23 2.65 -0.05 9.66
C GLU A 23 2.16 -0.44 11.06
N LYS A 24 1.05 -1.19 11.14
CA LYS A 24 0.51 -1.67 12.41
C LYS A 24 1.50 -2.58 13.15
N ASP A 25 2.16 -3.51 12.46
CA ASP A 25 3.12 -4.40 13.09
C ASP A 25 4.39 -3.67 13.54
N ILE A 26 4.76 -2.59 12.84
CA ILE A 26 5.87 -1.71 13.25
C ILE A 26 5.47 -0.90 14.49
N ALA A 27 4.26 -0.32 14.51
CA ALA A 27 3.73 0.43 15.64
C ALA A 27 3.60 -0.44 16.91
N GLU A 28 3.21 -1.71 16.75
CA GLU A 28 3.16 -2.71 17.82
C GLU A 28 4.54 -3.28 18.21
N GLY A 29 5.62 -2.88 17.52
CA GLY A 29 6.98 -3.35 17.78
C GLY A 29 7.28 -4.79 17.34
N ARG A 30 6.38 -5.42 16.58
CA ARG A 30 6.53 -6.79 16.06
C ARG A 30 7.50 -6.86 14.89
N LEU A 31 7.58 -5.79 14.10
CA LEU A 31 8.53 -5.64 13.01
C LEU A 31 9.38 -4.38 13.22
N ARG A 32 10.63 -4.42 12.75
CA ARG A 32 11.57 -3.30 12.82
C ARG A 32 12.09 -2.96 11.44
N VAL A 33 12.18 -1.67 11.14
CA VAL A 33 12.83 -1.17 9.92
C VAL A 33 14.35 -1.27 10.11
N VAL A 34 15.02 -1.98 9.18
CA VAL A 34 16.45 -2.26 9.24
C VAL A 34 17.32 -1.29 8.46
N SER A 35 16.76 -0.60 7.45
CA SER A 35 17.47 0.41 6.65
C SER A 35 16.53 1.56 6.32
N ALA A 36 16.61 2.65 7.07
CA ALA A 36 15.80 3.85 6.81
C ALA A 36 16.28 4.63 5.58
N GLU A 37 17.47 4.30 5.05
CA GLU A 37 18.12 5.02 3.96
C GLU A 37 17.45 4.79 2.59
N TYR A 38 16.54 3.81 2.47
CA TYR A 38 15.90 3.44 1.21
C TYR A 38 14.37 3.34 1.35
N THR A 39 13.71 4.48 1.52
CA THR A 39 12.27 4.58 1.26
C THR A 39 12.08 4.93 -0.22
N ARG A 40 11.38 4.08 -0.96
CA ARG A 40 10.98 4.36 -2.35
C ARG A 40 9.50 4.67 -2.39
N GLU A 41 9.18 5.86 -2.88
CA GLU A 41 7.81 6.21 -3.20
C GLU A 41 7.39 5.48 -4.49
N VAL A 42 6.14 5.01 -4.51
CA VAL A 42 5.57 4.30 -5.65
C VAL A 42 4.28 5.03 -6.03
N ASP A 43 4.24 5.55 -7.25
CA ASP A 43 3.05 6.20 -7.80
C ASP A 43 2.00 5.16 -8.21
N ILE A 44 0.79 5.32 -7.69
CA ILE A 44 -0.37 4.51 -8.10
C ILE A 44 -1.13 5.29 -9.17
N ILE A 45 -1.12 4.77 -10.39
CA ILE A 45 -1.81 5.38 -11.54
C ILE A 45 -3.14 4.65 -11.77
N ILE A 46 -4.21 5.42 -11.99
CA ILE A 46 -5.51 4.89 -12.40
C ILE A 46 -5.68 5.14 -13.90
N ALA A 47 -5.90 4.08 -14.67
CA ALA A 47 -6.09 4.15 -16.12
C ALA A 47 -7.42 3.53 -16.55
N TRP A 48 -8.04 4.10 -17.58
CA TRP A 48 -9.27 3.60 -18.18
C TRP A 48 -9.29 3.83 -19.69
N ARG A 49 -10.13 3.06 -20.40
CA ARG A 49 -10.41 3.29 -21.82
C ARG A 49 -11.45 4.40 -22.01
N ARG A 50 -11.16 5.35 -22.90
CA ARG A 50 -11.99 6.54 -23.18
C ARG A 50 -13.40 6.21 -23.67
N ASP A 51 -13.55 5.09 -24.37
CA ASP A 51 -14.81 4.62 -24.96
C ASP A 51 -15.84 4.10 -23.94
N SER A 52 -15.44 3.89 -22.68
CA SER A 52 -16.23 3.16 -21.69
C SER A 52 -16.48 3.96 -20.42
N MET A 53 -16.63 5.29 -20.52
CA MET A 53 -16.84 6.17 -19.37
C MET A 53 -18.33 6.46 -19.14
N GLY A 54 -18.96 5.62 -18.32
CA GLY A 54 -20.28 5.91 -17.76
C GLY A 54 -20.18 6.61 -16.40
N GLU A 55 -21.30 7.18 -15.94
CA GLU A 55 -21.43 7.91 -14.67
C GLU A 55 -20.81 7.19 -13.46
N ALA A 56 -21.01 5.86 -13.36
CA ALA A 56 -20.49 5.07 -12.25
C ALA A 56 -18.95 5.07 -12.19
N LYS A 57 -18.26 4.97 -13.33
CA LYS A 57 -16.78 4.99 -13.37
C LYS A 57 -16.23 6.39 -13.14
N ALA A 58 -16.90 7.41 -13.67
CA ALA A 58 -16.54 8.82 -13.42
C ALA A 58 -16.68 9.18 -11.93
N TRP A 59 -17.72 8.68 -11.27
CA TRP A 59 -17.87 8.80 -9.82
C TRP A 59 -16.72 8.10 -9.08
N CYS A 60 -16.42 6.84 -9.40
CA CYS A 60 -15.32 6.10 -8.76
C CYS A 60 -13.97 6.82 -8.91
N LEU A 61 -13.68 7.41 -10.07
CA LEU A 61 -12.45 8.17 -10.30
C LEU A 61 -12.32 9.41 -9.42
N ARG A 62 -13.44 10.07 -9.09
CA ARG A 62 -13.43 11.21 -8.17
C ARG A 62 -13.32 10.79 -6.70
N GLU A 63 -13.93 9.66 -6.34
CA GLU A 63 -14.02 9.23 -4.94
C GLU A 63 -12.83 8.39 -4.48
N ILE A 64 -12.23 7.56 -5.36
CA ILE A 64 -11.07 6.73 -5.01
C ILE A 64 -9.91 7.57 -4.43
N PRO A 65 -9.48 8.69 -5.05
CA PRO A 65 -8.44 9.53 -4.47
C PRO A 65 -8.82 10.06 -3.08
N LYS A 66 -10.09 10.43 -2.84
CA LYS A 66 -10.54 10.91 -1.53
C LYS A 66 -10.50 9.82 -0.45
N LEU A 67 -10.83 8.58 -0.83
CA LEU A 67 -10.77 7.43 0.06
C LEU A 67 -9.34 7.02 0.38
N LEU A 68 -8.44 7.08 -0.61
CA LEU A 68 -7.04 6.70 -0.45
C LEU A 68 -6.18 7.81 0.19
N ALA A 69 -6.48 9.09 -0.08
CA ALA A 69 -5.77 10.21 0.54
C ALA A 69 -6.09 10.38 2.03
N LYS A 70 -7.24 9.86 2.51
CA LYS A 70 -7.61 9.87 3.93
C LYS A 70 -6.82 8.87 4.81
N ARG A 71 -5.95 8.05 4.22
CA ARG A 71 -5.12 7.06 4.91
C ARG A 71 -3.66 7.48 5.07
N GLY A 72 -3.32 8.74 4.80
CA GLY A 72 -2.00 9.32 5.06
C GLY A 72 -1.96 10.09 6.38
#